data_AF-A0A976CSI9-F1
#
_entry.id   AF-A0A976CSI9-F1
#
_cell.length_a   1.000
_cell.length_b   1.000
_cell.length_c   1.000
_cell.angle_alpha   90.00
_cell.angle_beta   90.00
_cell.angle_gamma   90.00
#
_symmetry.space_group_name_H-M   'P 1'
#
loop_
_entity.id
_entity.type
_entity.pdbx_description
1 polymer ?
#
loop_
_entity_poly.entity_id
_entity_poly.type
_entity_poly.pdbx_seq_one_letter_code
_entity_poly.pdbx_strand_id
1 'polypeptide(L)'
;MSKRWFPDGFAEIQDNDPNLLDNIRSQKSAAQSRIELVNTRVEALEAQIVQQNMAKEQALDAARQKVSADQISAETAMLDFTRVESLFQKGLSSRREYEAAIMRRDSTAASLKSSQAVLKRTESDFNALISATTAARQSARSDMAKATEELASFEIRLSQNQRQVITAPRDGIVLNVPVNDGSYLKPGDLICVVIPETEQRFAEIWVDGNDVALIKQRREENGVVIPGSSVRLTFEGWPAIQAIGWPQLAVGTFGGEVLFVDATDDGKGKFRVVVAPQEDVVDRRDGNGPVKVAWPAGDRWLRQGVLTNGWILLDEVPLWFELWRQINGFPAIGTGLKEETATMKKK
;
A
#
# COMPACT_ATOMS: atom_id res chain seq x y z
N MET A 1 29.72 -26.15 -13.10
CA MET A 1 29.78 -25.05 -14.09
C MET A 1 28.76 -24.00 -13.66
N SER A 2 29.18 -22.87 -13.10
CA SER A 2 28.27 -21.77 -12.77
C SER A 2 27.88 -21.05 -14.07
N LYS A 3 26.61 -21.18 -14.49
CA LYS A 3 26.08 -20.39 -15.60
C LYS A 3 25.79 -18.98 -15.09
N ARG A 4 26.28 -17.97 -15.82
CA ARG A 4 25.94 -16.55 -15.62
C ARG A 4 24.56 -16.32 -16.27
N TRP A 5 23.64 -15.67 -15.57
CA TRP A 5 22.25 -15.56 -16.01
C TRP A 5 21.82 -14.10 -16.21
N PHE A 6 21.05 -13.91 -17.29
CA PHE A 6 20.38 -12.67 -17.67
C PHE A 6 18.87 -12.77 -17.36
N PRO A 7 18.09 -11.69 -17.38
CA PRO A 7 16.71 -11.65 -16.85
C PRO A 7 15.65 -12.47 -17.62
N ASP A 8 16.02 -13.27 -18.61
CA ASP A 8 15.12 -13.88 -19.62
C ASP A 8 14.30 -15.10 -19.14
N GLY A 9 14.07 -15.24 -17.83
CA GLY A 9 13.21 -16.28 -17.24
C GLY A 9 13.97 -17.55 -16.82
N PHE A 10 13.85 -17.92 -15.55
CA PHE A 10 14.58 -19.00 -14.90
C PHE A 10 13.80 -20.32 -14.80
N ALA A 11 12.49 -20.26 -14.60
CA ALA A 11 11.64 -21.45 -14.50
C ALA A 11 10.29 -21.16 -15.15
N GLU A 12 9.78 -22.13 -15.91
CA GLU A 12 8.41 -22.14 -16.39
C GLU A 12 7.60 -23.08 -15.51
N ILE A 13 6.57 -22.55 -14.85
CA ILE A 13 5.62 -23.35 -14.08
C ILE A 13 4.40 -23.58 -14.95
N GLN A 14 4.04 -24.84 -15.14
CA GLN A 14 2.78 -25.20 -15.77
C GLN A 14 1.77 -25.62 -14.71
N ASP A 15 0.52 -25.21 -14.91
CA ASP A 15 -0.56 -25.65 -14.04
C ASP A 15 -0.92 -27.12 -14.35
N ASN A 16 -1.40 -27.84 -13.35
CA ASN A 16 -1.73 -29.26 -13.46
C ASN A 16 -3.03 -29.50 -14.26
N ASP A 17 -3.90 -28.49 -14.37
CA ASP A 17 -5.09 -28.54 -15.22
C ASP A 17 -4.82 -27.88 -16.60
N PRO A 18 -4.76 -28.65 -17.69
CA PRO A 18 -4.47 -28.14 -19.03
C PRO A 18 -5.53 -27.18 -19.57
N ASN A 19 -6.75 -27.22 -19.02
CA ASN A 19 -7.87 -26.37 -19.45
C ASN A 19 -8.13 -25.19 -18.51
N LEU A 20 -7.32 -25.00 -17.46
CA LEU A 20 -7.58 -23.98 -16.44
C LEU A 20 -7.71 -22.58 -17.04
N LEU A 21 -6.84 -22.21 -17.97
CA LEU A 21 -6.85 -20.90 -18.61
C LEU A 21 -8.15 -20.66 -19.37
N ASP A 22 -8.61 -21.65 -20.13
CA ASP A 22 -9.85 -21.56 -20.90
C ASP A 22 -11.09 -21.61 -20.00
N ASN A 23 -11.03 -22.36 -18.90
CA ASN A 23 -12.05 -22.35 -17.85
C ASN A 23 -12.16 -20.96 -17.20
N ILE A 24 -11.04 -20.32 -16.84
CA ILE A 24 -11.02 -18.96 -16.28
C ILE A 24 -11.53 -17.93 -17.30
N ARG A 25 -11.17 -18.06 -18.58
CA ARG A 25 -11.69 -17.21 -19.66
C ARG A 25 -13.20 -17.35 -19.83
N SER A 26 -13.70 -18.58 -19.78
CA SER A 26 -15.14 -18.87 -19.86
C SER A 26 -15.89 -18.30 -18.65
N GLN A 27 -15.34 -18.46 -17.44
CA GLN A 27 -15.88 -17.85 -16.22
C GLN A 27 -15.89 -16.32 -16.31
N LYS A 28 -14.81 -15.71 -16.82
CA LYS A 28 -14.72 -14.27 -17.08
C LYS A 28 -15.82 -13.81 -18.05
N SER A 29 -15.99 -14.47 -19.19
CA SER A 29 -17.02 -14.09 -20.16
C SER A 29 -18.43 -14.24 -19.59
N ALA A 30 -18.68 -15.31 -18.81
CA ALA A 30 -19.96 -15.51 -18.15
C ALA A 30 -20.25 -14.40 -17.11
N ALA A 31 -19.24 -13.98 -16.34
CA ALA A 31 -19.37 -12.87 -15.41
C ALA A 31 -19.65 -11.54 -16.14
N GLN A 32 -19.00 -11.28 -17.27
CA GLN A 32 -19.27 -10.12 -18.12
C GLN A 32 -20.72 -10.12 -18.63
N SER A 33 -21.21 -11.23 -19.18
CA SER A 33 -22.59 -11.35 -19.61
C SER A 33 -23.59 -11.17 -18.46
N ARG A 34 -23.25 -11.64 -17.26
CA ARG A 34 -24.06 -11.42 -16.05
C ARG A 34 -24.14 -9.93 -15.69
N ILE A 35 -23.03 -9.20 -15.76
CA ILE A 35 -23.02 -7.75 -15.52
C ILE A 35 -23.93 -7.03 -16.52
N GLU A 36 -23.83 -7.37 -17.81
CA GLU A 36 -24.67 -6.80 -18.87
C GLU A 36 -26.17 -7.05 -18.62
N LEU A 37 -26.53 -8.29 -18.27
CA LEU A 37 -27.91 -8.65 -17.92
C LEU A 37 -28.42 -7.88 -16.69
N VAL A 38 -27.58 -7.70 -15.67
CA VAL A 38 -27.98 -6.93 -14.49
C VAL A 38 -28.09 -5.44 -14.83
N ASN A 39 -27.21 -4.90 -15.67
CA ASN A 39 -27.26 -3.51 -16.11
C ASN A 39 -28.56 -3.22 -16.87
N THR A 40 -28.93 -4.06 -17.85
CA THR A 40 -30.21 -3.92 -18.56
C THR A 40 -31.41 -4.00 -17.62
N ARG A 41 -31.35 -4.85 -16.58
CA ARG A 41 -32.38 -4.90 -15.53
C ARG A 41 -32.44 -3.61 -14.70
N VAL A 42 -31.30 -3.01 -14.35
CA VAL A 42 -31.24 -1.72 -13.64
C VAL A 42 -31.87 -0.61 -14.49
N GLU A 43 -31.52 -0.53 -15.76
CA GLU A 43 -32.08 0.45 -16.71
C GLU A 43 -33.60 0.29 -16.85
N ALA A 44 -34.09 -0.95 -16.96
CA ALA A 44 -35.53 -1.22 -17.02
C ALA A 44 -36.26 -0.76 -15.73
N LEU A 45 -35.68 -0.99 -14.56
CA LEU A 45 -36.24 -0.53 -13.27
C LEU A 45 -36.20 0.99 -13.15
N GLU A 46 -35.17 1.65 -13.66
CA GLU A 46 -35.10 3.12 -13.70
C GLU A 46 -36.18 3.72 -14.58
N ALA A 47 -36.36 3.18 -15.79
CA ALA A 47 -37.43 3.58 -16.68
C ALA A 47 -38.81 3.36 -16.03
N GLN A 48 -39.00 2.24 -15.31
CA GLN A 48 -40.23 1.95 -14.59
C GLN A 48 -40.51 2.97 -13.47
N ILE A 49 -39.50 3.39 -12.71
CA ILE A 49 -39.64 4.44 -11.68
C ILE A 49 -40.05 5.77 -12.30
N VAL A 50 -39.46 6.15 -13.44
CA VAL A 50 -39.84 7.38 -14.15
C VAL A 50 -41.30 7.34 -14.57
N GLN A 51 -41.76 6.23 -15.17
CA GLN A 51 -43.16 6.05 -15.56
C GLN A 51 -44.10 6.07 -14.35
N GLN A 52 -43.72 5.45 -13.23
CA GLN A 52 -44.50 5.47 -11.99
C GLN A 52 -44.61 6.89 -11.41
N ASN A 53 -43.55 7.71 -11.47
CA ASN A 53 -43.60 9.10 -11.03
C ASN A 53 -44.53 9.95 -11.91
N MET A 54 -44.46 9.78 -13.23
CA MET A 54 -45.38 10.48 -14.15
C MET A 54 -46.83 10.08 -13.89
N ALA A 55 -47.11 8.79 -13.72
CA ALA A 55 -48.44 8.29 -13.39
C ALA A 55 -48.93 8.79 -12.03
N LYS A 56 -48.04 8.86 -11.02
CA LYS A 56 -48.34 9.42 -9.70
C LYS A 56 -48.77 10.89 -9.83
N GLU A 57 -48.00 11.70 -10.56
CA GLU A 57 -48.29 13.12 -10.74
C GLU A 57 -49.67 13.35 -11.37
N GLN A 58 -49.96 12.65 -12.48
CA GLN A 58 -51.27 12.71 -13.14
C GLN A 58 -52.43 12.27 -12.22
N ALA A 59 -52.24 11.20 -11.45
CA ALA A 59 -53.26 10.70 -10.54
C ALA A 59 -53.49 11.65 -9.36
N LEU A 60 -52.43 12.28 -8.83
CA LEU A 60 -52.53 13.27 -7.77
C LEU A 60 -53.22 14.54 -8.25
N ASP A 61 -52.92 15.00 -9.46
CA ASP A 61 -53.59 16.19 -10.02
C ASP A 61 -55.08 15.95 -10.24
N ALA A 62 -55.47 14.79 -10.78
CA ALA A 62 -56.87 14.42 -10.90
C ALA A 62 -57.58 14.34 -9.53
N ALA A 63 -56.92 13.74 -8.53
CA ALA A 63 -57.48 13.66 -7.17
C ALA A 63 -57.58 15.05 -6.50
N ARG A 64 -56.59 15.94 -6.70
CA ARG A 64 -56.62 17.32 -6.21
C ARG A 64 -57.74 18.14 -6.85
N GLN A 65 -57.94 18.00 -8.16
CA GLN A 65 -59.05 18.65 -8.86
C GLN A 65 -60.40 18.18 -8.29
N LYS A 66 -60.54 16.87 -8.00
CA LYS A 66 -61.76 16.33 -7.39
C LYS A 66 -61.99 16.87 -5.98
N VAL A 67 -60.94 16.93 -5.16
CA VAL A 67 -61.01 17.55 -3.81
C VAL A 67 -61.43 19.02 -3.92
N SER A 68 -60.85 19.78 -4.84
CA SER A 68 -61.21 21.19 -5.09
C SER A 68 -62.68 21.35 -5.48
N ALA A 69 -63.18 20.52 -6.41
CA ALA A 69 -64.58 20.55 -6.82
C ALA A 69 -65.56 20.19 -5.68
N ASP A 70 -65.23 19.16 -4.89
CA ASP A 70 -66.04 18.77 -3.73
C ASP A 70 -65.97 19.82 -2.61
N GLN A 71 -64.84 20.52 -2.48
CA GLN A 71 -64.68 21.61 -1.52
C GLN A 71 -65.60 22.78 -1.87
N ILE A 72 -65.57 23.24 -3.12
CA ILE A 72 -66.48 24.31 -3.60
C ILE A 72 -67.95 23.90 -3.38
N SER A 73 -68.28 22.64 -3.64
CA SER A 73 -69.64 22.12 -3.45
C SER A 73 -70.06 22.13 -1.97
N ALA A 74 -69.16 21.74 -1.06
CA ALA A 74 -69.39 21.76 0.37
C ALA A 74 -69.52 23.18 0.93
N GLU A 75 -68.66 24.11 0.48
CA GLU A 75 -68.72 25.53 0.84
C GLU A 75 -70.05 26.16 0.39
N THR A 76 -70.47 25.89 -0.85
CA THR A 76 -71.76 26.36 -1.39
C THR A 76 -72.93 25.83 -0.56
N ALA A 77 -72.96 24.52 -0.28
CA ALA A 77 -74.02 23.91 0.53
C ALA A 77 -74.06 24.46 1.97
N MET A 78 -72.91 24.82 2.53
CA MET A 78 -72.81 25.43 3.86
C MET A 78 -73.36 26.86 3.89
N LEU A 79 -73.05 27.66 2.87
CA LEU A 79 -73.63 29.01 2.72
C LEU A 79 -75.15 28.94 2.55
N ASP A 80 -75.65 28.01 1.74
CA ASP A 80 -77.08 27.81 1.54
C ASP A 80 -77.78 27.34 2.81
N PHE A 81 -77.19 26.38 3.54
CA PHE A 81 -77.68 25.97 4.86
C PHE A 81 -77.78 27.15 5.83
N THR A 82 -76.74 27.98 5.90
CA THR A 82 -76.71 29.15 6.81
C THR A 82 -77.80 30.16 6.45
N ARG A 83 -78.07 30.36 5.15
CA ARG A 83 -79.15 31.23 4.66
C ARG A 83 -80.52 30.68 5.04
N VAL A 84 -80.77 29.39 4.80
CA VAL A 84 -82.05 28.73 5.10
C VAL A 84 -82.30 28.65 6.61
N GLU A 85 -81.25 28.42 7.42
CA GLU A 85 -81.33 28.43 8.88
C GLU A 85 -81.81 29.78 9.42
N SER A 86 -81.23 30.89 8.94
CA SER A 86 -81.66 32.23 9.34
C SER A 86 -83.11 32.53 8.95
N LEU A 87 -83.55 32.07 7.76
CA LEU A 87 -84.94 32.23 7.31
C LEU A 87 -85.91 31.37 8.13
N PHE A 88 -85.51 30.15 8.49
CA PHE A 88 -86.32 29.21 9.27
C PHE A 88 -86.57 29.75 10.68
N GLN A 89 -85.53 30.27 11.33
CA GLN A 89 -85.64 30.91 12.66
C GLN A 89 -86.59 32.12 12.65
N LYS A 90 -86.72 32.80 11.52
CA LYS A 90 -87.65 33.93 11.32
C LYS A 90 -89.06 33.49 10.88
N GLY A 91 -89.30 32.19 10.72
CA GLY A 91 -90.57 31.64 10.22
C GLY A 91 -90.81 31.86 8.72
N LEU A 92 -89.77 32.21 7.96
CA LEU A 92 -89.84 32.58 6.53
C LEU A 92 -89.51 31.41 5.58
N SER A 93 -89.18 30.23 6.10
CA SER A 93 -88.95 29.01 5.32
C SER A 93 -89.62 27.79 5.95
N SER A 94 -89.82 26.75 5.15
CA SER A 94 -90.47 25.52 5.62
C SER A 94 -89.51 24.58 6.36
N ARG A 95 -90.03 23.77 7.30
CA ARG A 95 -89.24 22.73 7.98
C ARG A 95 -88.58 21.76 7.00
N ARG A 96 -89.28 21.42 5.91
CA ARG A 96 -88.76 20.54 4.86
C ARG A 96 -87.54 21.14 4.15
N GLU A 97 -87.56 22.44 3.83
CA GLU A 97 -86.42 23.12 3.20
C GLU A 97 -85.21 23.15 4.13
N TYR A 98 -85.43 23.38 5.43
CA TYR A 98 -84.36 23.33 6.43
C TYR A 98 -83.74 21.92 6.54
N GLU A 99 -84.56 20.87 6.65
CA GLU A 99 -84.11 19.47 6.69
C GLU A 99 -83.37 19.07 5.39
N ALA A 100 -83.84 19.54 4.22
CA ALA A 100 -83.15 19.33 2.95
C ALA A 100 -81.78 20.00 2.90
N ALA A 101 -81.65 21.22 3.43
CA ALA A 101 -80.38 21.95 3.51
C ALA A 101 -79.38 21.25 4.45
N ILE A 102 -79.84 20.71 5.59
CA ILE A 102 -79.01 19.89 6.49
C ILE A 102 -78.46 18.67 5.75
N MET A 103 -79.35 17.88 5.13
CA MET A 103 -78.95 16.68 4.40
C MET A 103 -77.95 17.01 3.27
N ARG A 104 -78.19 18.12 2.55
CA ARG A 104 -77.28 18.59 1.49
C ARG A 104 -75.90 18.90 2.05
N ARG A 105 -75.80 19.73 3.10
CA ARG A 105 -74.55 20.09 3.79
C ARG A 105 -73.78 18.83 4.21
N ASP A 106 -74.46 17.92 4.91
CA ASP A 106 -73.84 16.72 5.45
C ASP A 106 -73.36 15.78 4.34
N SER A 107 -74.14 15.63 3.27
CA SER A 107 -73.75 14.83 2.10
C SER A 107 -72.52 15.40 1.39
N THR A 108 -72.44 16.73 1.21
CA THR A 108 -71.29 17.38 0.55
C THR A 108 -70.04 17.38 1.43
N ALA A 109 -70.20 17.54 2.76
CA ALA A 109 -69.09 17.43 3.69
C ALA A 109 -68.52 16.01 3.74
N ALA A 110 -69.38 14.99 3.71
CA ALA A 110 -68.97 13.59 3.60
C ALA A 110 -68.25 13.32 2.26
N SER A 111 -68.74 13.88 1.15
CA SER A 111 -68.08 13.77 -0.16
C SER A 111 -66.68 14.37 -0.16
N LEU A 112 -66.51 15.58 0.38
CA LEU A 112 -65.20 16.22 0.51
C LEU A 112 -64.22 15.39 1.36
N LYS A 113 -64.69 14.89 2.50
CA LYS A 113 -63.86 14.02 3.36
C LYS A 113 -63.46 12.73 2.64
N SER A 114 -64.36 12.17 1.83
CA SER A 114 -64.09 10.99 1.00
C SER A 114 -63.02 11.28 -0.07
N SER A 115 -63.15 12.37 -0.83
CA SER A 115 -62.15 12.73 -1.85
C SER A 115 -60.79 13.08 -1.26
N GLN A 116 -60.74 13.73 -0.09
CA GLN A 116 -59.49 13.95 0.64
C GLN A 116 -58.82 12.63 1.07
N ALA A 117 -59.61 11.67 1.54
CA ALA A 117 -59.10 10.35 1.89
C ALA A 117 -58.56 9.60 0.65
N VAL A 118 -59.24 9.72 -0.49
CA VAL A 118 -58.76 9.16 -1.77
C VAL A 118 -57.44 9.80 -2.19
N LEU A 119 -57.31 11.13 -2.12
CA LEU A 119 -56.04 11.82 -2.45
C LEU A 119 -54.88 11.29 -1.59
N LYS A 120 -55.06 11.22 -0.28
CA LYS A 120 -54.04 10.73 0.66
C LYS A 120 -53.69 9.26 0.41
N ARG A 121 -54.70 8.44 0.12
CA ARG A 121 -54.50 7.03 -0.22
C ARG A 121 -53.71 6.87 -1.51
N THR A 122 -54.09 7.58 -2.57
CA THR A 122 -53.38 7.58 -3.86
C THR A 122 -51.91 7.94 -3.66
N GLU A 123 -51.63 8.99 -2.88
CA GLU A 123 -50.25 9.38 -2.57
C GLU A 123 -49.47 8.26 -1.87
N SER A 124 -50.07 7.64 -0.84
CA SER A 124 -49.46 6.54 -0.09
C SER A 124 -49.21 5.31 -0.97
N ASP A 125 -50.18 4.93 -1.80
CA ASP A 125 -50.12 3.75 -2.66
C ASP A 125 -48.99 3.91 -3.70
N PHE A 126 -48.87 5.08 -4.34
CA PHE A 126 -47.77 5.35 -5.27
C PHE A 126 -46.42 5.46 -4.56
N ASN A 127 -46.35 6.07 -3.38
CA ASN A 127 -45.10 6.12 -2.60
C ASN A 127 -44.61 4.72 -2.27
N ALA A 128 -45.50 3.84 -1.79
CA ALA A 128 -45.17 2.45 -1.50
C ALA A 128 -44.68 1.70 -2.74
N LEU A 129 -45.36 1.89 -3.88
CA LEU A 129 -44.97 1.28 -5.15
C LEU A 129 -43.58 1.75 -5.62
N ILE A 130 -43.33 3.06 -5.62
CA ILE A 130 -42.05 3.64 -6.05
C ILE A 130 -40.92 3.22 -5.09
N SER A 131 -41.17 3.19 -3.79
CA SER A 131 -40.20 2.70 -2.80
C SER A 131 -39.85 1.24 -3.03
N ALA A 132 -40.84 0.38 -3.33
CA ALA A 132 -40.59 -1.02 -3.67
C ALA A 132 -39.75 -1.18 -4.94
N THR A 133 -40.07 -0.45 -6.02
CA THR A 133 -39.27 -0.47 -7.26
C THR A 133 -37.85 0.06 -7.03
N THR A 134 -37.71 1.12 -6.23
CA THR A 134 -36.40 1.70 -5.88
C THR A 134 -35.55 0.72 -5.08
N ALA A 135 -36.16 0.00 -4.13
CA ALA A 135 -35.48 -1.06 -3.38
C ALA A 135 -35.03 -2.21 -4.30
N ALA A 136 -35.89 -2.63 -5.25
CA ALA A 136 -35.52 -3.62 -6.25
C ALA A 136 -34.35 -3.16 -7.14
N ARG A 137 -34.33 -1.88 -7.54
CA ARG A 137 -33.20 -1.27 -8.27
C ARG A 137 -31.91 -1.31 -7.44
N GLN A 138 -32.00 -0.97 -6.16
CA GLN A 138 -30.84 -0.98 -5.27
C GLN A 138 -30.29 -2.39 -5.07
N SER A 139 -31.18 -3.39 -4.95
CA SER A 139 -30.77 -4.80 -4.90
C SER A 139 -30.05 -5.20 -6.19
N ALA A 140 -30.59 -4.85 -7.37
CA ALA A 140 -29.95 -5.14 -8.65
C ALA A 140 -28.57 -4.47 -8.78
N ARG A 141 -28.41 -3.23 -8.32
CA ARG A 141 -27.10 -2.56 -8.27
C ARG A 141 -26.12 -3.26 -7.33
N SER A 142 -26.57 -3.79 -6.19
CA SER A 142 -25.73 -4.59 -5.31
C SER A 142 -25.28 -5.90 -5.97
N ASP A 143 -26.18 -6.57 -6.70
CA ASP A 143 -25.85 -7.77 -7.46
C ASP A 143 -24.85 -7.48 -8.58
N MET A 144 -24.96 -6.30 -9.23
CA MET A 144 -23.98 -5.83 -10.20
C MET A 144 -22.60 -5.64 -9.56
N ALA A 145 -22.54 -4.98 -8.40
CA ALA A 145 -21.28 -4.78 -7.68
C ALA A 145 -20.59 -6.11 -7.33
N LYS A 146 -21.35 -7.11 -6.88
CA LYS A 146 -20.83 -8.47 -6.64
C LYS A 146 -20.30 -9.11 -7.92
N ALA A 147 -21.05 -9.02 -9.02
CA ALA A 147 -20.60 -9.54 -10.31
C ALA A 147 -19.34 -8.83 -10.84
N THR A 148 -19.19 -7.53 -10.59
CA THR A 148 -17.96 -6.79 -10.94
C THR A 148 -16.76 -7.18 -10.09
N GLU A 149 -16.97 -7.50 -8.80
CA GLU A 149 -15.92 -8.03 -7.92
C GLU A 149 -15.48 -9.43 -8.37
N GLU A 150 -16.43 -10.31 -8.70
CA GLU A 150 -16.16 -11.62 -9.28
C GLU A 150 -15.31 -11.48 -10.56
N LEU A 151 -15.68 -10.56 -11.46
CA LEU A 151 -14.93 -10.29 -12.68
C LEU A 151 -13.49 -9.87 -12.39
N ALA A 152 -13.28 -8.91 -11.48
CA ALA A 152 -11.93 -8.47 -11.09
C ALA A 152 -11.10 -9.63 -10.51
N SER A 153 -11.73 -10.51 -9.72
CA SER A 153 -11.06 -11.70 -9.18
C SER A 153 -10.59 -12.66 -10.29
N PHE A 154 -11.40 -12.86 -11.33
CA PHE A 154 -11.02 -13.68 -12.48
C PHE A 154 -9.90 -13.04 -13.31
N GLU A 155 -9.89 -11.71 -13.44
CA GLU A 155 -8.81 -11.00 -14.13
C GLU A 155 -7.48 -11.11 -13.41
N ILE A 156 -7.49 -11.01 -12.08
CA ILE A 156 -6.28 -11.24 -11.25
C ILE A 156 -5.78 -12.68 -11.45
N ARG A 157 -6.66 -13.68 -11.39
CA ARG A 157 -6.30 -15.08 -11.61
C ARG A 157 -5.73 -15.30 -13.01
N LEU A 158 -6.33 -14.70 -14.03
CA LEU A 158 -5.82 -14.78 -15.40
C LEU A 158 -4.43 -14.15 -15.54
N SER A 159 -4.22 -12.96 -14.95
CA SER A 159 -2.92 -12.28 -14.94
C SER A 159 -1.85 -13.09 -14.19
N GLN A 160 -2.21 -13.71 -13.07
CA GLN A 160 -1.31 -14.60 -12.32
C GLN A 160 -0.97 -15.85 -13.12
N ASN A 161 -1.97 -16.50 -13.72
CA ASN A 161 -1.76 -17.70 -14.52
C ASN A 161 -1.03 -17.41 -15.84
N GLN A 162 -1.02 -16.17 -16.34
CA GLN A 162 -0.16 -15.77 -17.45
C GLN A 162 1.30 -15.55 -17.05
N ARG A 163 1.61 -15.42 -15.75
CA ARG A 163 2.98 -15.32 -15.22
C ARG A 163 3.55 -16.70 -14.89
N GLN A 164 3.54 -17.59 -15.88
CA GLN A 164 4.15 -18.92 -15.77
C GLN A 164 5.68 -18.88 -15.79
N VAL A 165 6.25 -17.78 -16.28
CA VAL A 165 7.70 -17.58 -16.32
C VAL A 165 8.16 -16.80 -15.09
N ILE A 166 8.97 -17.45 -14.26
CA ILE A 166 9.61 -16.84 -13.11
C ILE A 166 10.94 -16.25 -13.55
N THR A 167 11.10 -14.94 -13.41
CA THR A 167 12.34 -14.23 -13.73
C THR A 167 13.15 -13.94 -12.46
N ALA A 168 14.47 -13.82 -12.61
CA ALA A 168 15.32 -13.36 -11.51
C ALA A 168 15.14 -11.84 -11.32
N PRO A 169 15.01 -11.35 -10.07
CA PRO A 169 14.83 -9.92 -9.81
C PRO A 169 16.08 -9.07 -10.07
N ARG A 170 17.25 -9.71 -10.19
CA ARG A 170 18.55 -9.10 -10.41
C ARG A 170 19.51 -10.12 -11.02
N ASP A 171 20.49 -9.63 -11.77
CA ASP A 171 21.54 -10.47 -12.33
C ASP A 171 22.38 -11.12 -11.23
N GLY A 172 22.83 -12.35 -11.48
CA GLY A 172 23.53 -13.13 -10.48
C GLY A 172 23.91 -14.54 -10.91
N ILE A 173 24.47 -15.26 -9.95
CA ILE A 173 24.93 -16.64 -10.10
C ILE A 173 24.01 -17.55 -9.28
N VAL A 174 23.49 -18.60 -9.92
CA VAL A 174 22.66 -19.61 -9.24
C VAL A 174 23.56 -20.45 -8.33
N LEU A 175 23.31 -20.38 -7.02
CA LEU A 175 24.01 -21.17 -6.00
C LEU A 175 23.45 -22.58 -5.93
N ASN A 176 22.12 -22.70 -5.84
CA ASN A 176 21.44 -23.97 -5.65
C ASN A 176 20.06 -23.96 -6.32
N VAL A 177 19.68 -25.09 -6.91
CA VAL A 177 18.35 -25.36 -7.47
C VAL A 177 17.86 -26.66 -6.83
N PRO A 178 17.11 -26.61 -5.72
CA PRO A 178 16.65 -27.80 -5.02
C PRO A 178 15.47 -28.51 -5.72
N VAL A 179 14.90 -27.90 -6.76
CA VAL A 179 13.72 -28.40 -7.49
C VAL A 179 14.15 -29.11 -8.76
N ASN A 180 13.53 -30.26 -9.04
CA ASN A 180 13.71 -30.99 -10.29
C ASN A 180 12.58 -30.71 -11.28
N ASP A 181 12.84 -30.97 -12.56
CA ASP A 181 11.81 -30.90 -13.59
C ASP A 181 10.63 -31.85 -13.27
N GLY A 182 9.40 -31.39 -13.50
CA GLY A 182 8.17 -32.11 -13.15
C GLY A 182 7.81 -32.17 -11.66
N SER A 183 8.49 -31.42 -10.79
CA SER A 183 8.13 -31.34 -9.36
C SER A 183 6.90 -30.45 -9.12
N TYR A 184 6.01 -30.86 -8.23
CA TYR A 184 4.89 -30.03 -7.78
C TYR A 184 5.36 -28.96 -6.79
N LEU A 185 5.01 -27.70 -7.05
CA LEU A 185 5.37 -26.55 -6.23
C LEU A 185 4.11 -25.91 -5.61
N LYS A 186 4.23 -25.45 -4.38
CA LYS A 186 3.26 -24.63 -3.68
C LYS A 186 3.74 -23.18 -3.56
N PRO A 187 2.84 -22.20 -3.38
CA PRO A 187 3.24 -20.83 -3.08
C PRO A 187 4.15 -20.77 -1.85
N GLY A 188 5.35 -20.20 -2.04
CA GLY A 188 6.38 -20.10 -1.01
C GLY A 188 7.49 -21.16 -1.08
N ASP A 189 7.36 -22.16 -1.95
CA ASP A 189 8.42 -23.16 -2.12
C ASP A 189 9.68 -22.52 -2.73
N LEU A 190 10.83 -22.94 -2.22
CA LEU A 190 12.14 -22.47 -2.68
C LEU A 190 12.46 -23.10 -4.05
N ILE A 191 12.53 -22.26 -5.10
CA ILE A 191 12.81 -22.72 -6.47
C ILE A 191 14.31 -22.66 -6.77
N CYS A 192 14.96 -21.54 -6.43
CA CYS A 192 16.41 -21.40 -6.55
C CYS A 192 16.96 -20.35 -5.57
N VAL A 193 18.25 -20.46 -5.30
CA VAL A 193 19.01 -19.45 -4.57
C VAL A 193 19.94 -18.75 -5.55
N VAL A 194 19.75 -17.45 -5.75
CA VAL A 194 20.58 -16.61 -6.62
C VAL A 194 21.44 -15.69 -5.76
N ILE A 195 22.76 -15.76 -5.97
CA ILE A 195 23.71 -14.81 -5.42
C ILE A 195 23.81 -13.64 -6.41
N PRO A 196 23.45 -12.41 -6.00
CA PRO A 196 23.53 -11.27 -6.90
C PRO A 196 24.96 -10.99 -7.33
N GLU A 197 25.13 -10.60 -8.59
CA GLU A 197 26.39 -10.03 -9.05
C GLU A 197 26.43 -8.56 -8.61
N THR A 198 27.36 -8.21 -7.73
CA THR A 198 27.56 -6.81 -7.29
C THR A 198 28.83 -6.24 -7.90
N GLU A 199 28.83 -4.94 -8.19
CA GLU A 199 30.04 -4.25 -8.69
C GLU A 199 31.02 -3.93 -7.55
N GLN A 200 30.48 -3.66 -6.37
CA GLN A 200 31.25 -3.32 -5.18
C GLN A 200 31.19 -4.45 -4.14
N ARG A 201 32.31 -4.69 -3.48
CA ARG A 201 32.45 -5.65 -2.38
C ARG A 201 32.70 -4.88 -1.10
N PHE A 202 32.05 -5.33 -0.04
CA PHE A 202 32.23 -4.80 1.31
C PHE A 202 32.73 -5.93 2.21
N ALA A 203 33.50 -5.56 3.23
CA ALA A 203 33.93 -6.46 4.28
C ALA A 203 33.05 -6.25 5.51
N GLU A 204 32.61 -7.34 6.13
CA GLU A 204 31.94 -7.29 7.43
C GLU A 204 32.95 -7.65 8.52
N ILE A 205 33.06 -6.79 9.53
CA ILE A 205 33.90 -7.02 10.72
C ILE A 205 33.03 -6.96 11.95
N TRP A 206 33.26 -7.86 12.90
CA TRP A 206 32.58 -7.86 14.19
C TRP A 206 33.46 -7.18 15.25
N VAL A 207 32.95 -6.15 15.90
CA VAL A 207 33.65 -5.34 16.92
C VAL A 207 32.94 -5.44 18.26
N ASP A 208 33.69 -5.41 19.36
CA ASP A 208 33.14 -5.41 20.71
C ASP A 208 32.33 -4.13 21.00
N GLY A 209 31.23 -4.26 21.74
CA GLY A 209 30.38 -3.13 22.14
C GLY A 209 31.10 -2.03 22.93
N ASN A 210 32.20 -2.36 23.63
CA ASN A 210 33.01 -1.34 24.31
C ASN A 210 33.75 -0.42 23.35
N ASP A 211 34.16 -0.95 22.19
CA ASP A 211 34.98 -0.23 21.21
C ASP A 211 34.12 0.44 20.12
N VAL A 212 32.87 -0.02 19.95
CA VAL A 212 31.98 0.46 18.87
C VAL A 212 31.69 1.95 18.96
N ALA A 213 31.59 2.50 20.18
CA ALA A 213 31.30 3.91 20.41
C ALA A 213 32.42 4.86 19.90
N LEU A 214 33.60 4.33 19.66
CA LEU A 214 34.79 5.08 19.26
C LEU A 214 34.98 5.09 17.73
N ILE A 215 34.24 4.25 17.03
CA ILE A 215 34.29 4.11 15.60
C ILE A 215 33.44 5.21 14.96
N LYS A 216 34.05 5.96 14.04
CA LYS A 216 33.38 6.98 13.25
C LYS A 216 32.85 6.34 11.97
N GLN A 217 31.55 6.36 11.75
CA GLN A 217 30.97 5.98 10.45
C GLN A 217 31.06 7.12 9.44
N ARG A 218 31.11 6.77 8.14
CA ARG A 218 31.02 7.75 7.05
C ARG A 218 29.75 8.57 7.22
N ARG A 219 29.88 9.89 7.09
CA ARG A 219 28.74 10.82 7.13
C ARG A 219 28.76 11.73 5.92
N GLU A 220 27.57 12.14 5.49
CA GLU A 220 27.41 13.15 4.44
C GLU A 220 26.62 14.31 5.04
N GLU A 221 27.27 15.46 5.18
CA GLU A 221 26.66 16.69 5.73
C GLU A 221 26.81 17.80 4.70
N ASN A 222 25.68 18.40 4.27
CA ASN A 222 25.63 19.50 3.29
C ASN A 222 26.37 19.20 1.96
N GLY A 223 26.33 17.94 1.49
CA GLY A 223 27.00 17.51 0.27
C GLY A 223 28.52 17.29 0.42
N VAL A 224 29.05 17.34 1.64
CA VAL A 224 30.44 17.01 1.95
C VAL A 224 30.49 15.64 2.62
N VAL A 225 31.26 14.71 2.01
CA VAL A 225 31.48 13.37 2.56
C VAL A 225 32.63 13.43 3.57
N ILE A 226 32.31 13.16 4.83
CA ILE A 226 33.26 12.97 5.92
C ILE A 226 33.58 11.47 6.00
N PRO A 227 34.84 11.05 5.74
CA PRO A 227 35.19 9.63 5.74
C PRO A 227 35.03 9.02 7.15
N GLY A 228 34.70 7.73 7.18
CA GLY A 228 34.68 6.96 8.42
C GLY A 228 36.09 6.66 8.96
N SER A 229 36.16 5.95 10.08
CA SER A 229 37.41 5.44 10.64
C SER A 229 38.14 4.57 9.62
N SER A 230 39.44 4.81 9.47
CA SER A 230 40.31 4.03 8.59
C SER A 230 40.46 2.60 9.12
N VAL A 231 40.47 1.63 8.21
CA VAL A 231 40.55 0.20 8.51
C VAL A 231 41.68 -0.43 7.70
N ARG A 232 42.42 -1.34 8.33
CA ARG A 232 43.38 -2.23 7.66
C ARG A 232 42.81 -3.63 7.64
N LEU A 233 42.66 -4.23 6.46
CA LEU A 233 42.06 -5.55 6.23
C LEU A 233 43.08 -6.55 5.72
N THR A 234 42.93 -7.81 6.12
CA THR A 234 43.69 -8.96 5.58
C THR A 234 42.69 -10.01 5.13
N PHE A 235 42.75 -10.39 3.85
CA PHE A 235 41.84 -11.38 3.29
C PHE A 235 42.47 -12.78 3.32
N GLU A 236 41.71 -13.77 3.76
CA GLU A 236 42.16 -15.15 3.69
C GLU A 236 42.37 -15.61 2.25
N GLY A 237 43.42 -16.42 2.02
CA GLY A 237 43.83 -16.83 0.68
C GLY A 237 44.72 -15.81 -0.05
N TRP A 238 45.00 -14.65 0.56
CA TRP A 238 46.03 -13.72 0.11
C TRP A 238 47.26 -13.80 1.04
N PRO A 239 48.47 -14.09 0.53
CA PRO A 239 49.64 -14.30 1.37
C PRO A 239 50.08 -13.00 2.07
N ALA A 240 50.31 -13.08 3.39
CA ALA A 240 50.78 -11.95 4.20
C ALA A 240 52.32 -11.79 4.23
N ILE A 241 53.07 -12.80 3.79
CA ILE A 241 54.54 -12.86 3.92
C ILE A 241 55.22 -12.72 2.55
N GLN A 242 56.22 -11.85 2.49
CA GLN A 242 57.08 -11.60 1.33
C GLN A 242 58.22 -12.63 1.27
N ALA A 243 58.35 -13.36 0.16
CA ALA A 243 59.54 -14.17 -0.12
C ALA A 243 60.65 -13.32 -0.78
N ILE A 244 61.91 -13.64 -0.50
CA ILE A 244 63.10 -12.94 -1.03
C ILE A 244 63.09 -13.09 -2.57
N GLY A 245 62.97 -11.96 -3.30
CA GLY A 245 63.03 -11.92 -4.77
C GLY A 245 61.90 -11.16 -5.49
N TRP A 246 60.95 -10.55 -4.78
CA TRP A 246 59.88 -9.73 -5.36
C TRP A 246 60.09 -8.22 -5.08
N PRO A 247 59.65 -7.29 -5.96
CA PRO A 247 59.69 -5.85 -5.70
C PRO A 247 58.90 -5.50 -4.43
N GLN A 248 59.33 -4.46 -3.68
CA GLN A 248 58.93 -4.13 -2.30
C GLN A 248 57.45 -3.72 -2.08
N LEU A 249 56.53 -4.09 -2.95
CA LEU A 249 55.16 -3.57 -3.03
C LEU A 249 54.05 -4.55 -2.57
N ALA A 250 54.34 -5.49 -1.68
CA ALA A 250 53.31 -6.39 -1.17
C ALA A 250 53.03 -6.07 0.31
N VAL A 251 52.22 -5.05 0.56
CA VAL A 251 51.61 -4.86 1.88
C VAL A 251 50.49 -5.90 1.97
N GLY A 252 50.62 -6.91 2.84
CA GLY A 252 49.61 -7.96 3.04
C GLY A 252 48.29 -7.46 3.63
N THR A 253 48.14 -6.14 3.83
CA THR A 253 46.96 -5.48 4.38
C THR A 253 46.42 -4.45 3.38
N PHE A 254 45.10 -4.39 3.22
CA PHE A 254 44.40 -3.47 2.34
C PHE A 254 43.72 -2.35 3.13
N GLY A 255 43.71 -1.13 2.58
CA GLY A 255 43.00 0.01 3.16
C GLY A 255 41.49 -0.11 2.96
N GLY A 256 40.72 0.22 3.98
CA GLY A 256 39.27 0.35 3.93
C GLY A 256 38.81 1.48 4.84
N GLU A 257 37.54 1.86 4.75
CA GLU A 257 36.92 2.79 5.70
C GLU A 257 35.61 2.22 6.23
N VAL A 258 35.25 2.62 7.45
CA VAL A 258 33.96 2.27 8.03
C VAL A 258 32.83 3.05 7.33
N LEU A 259 31.98 2.33 6.61
CA LEU A 259 30.81 2.90 5.96
C LEU A 259 29.69 3.13 6.97
N PHE A 260 29.35 2.10 7.74
CA PHE A 260 28.37 2.18 8.82
C PHE A 260 28.60 1.10 9.88
N VAL A 261 27.98 1.31 11.03
CA VAL A 261 27.92 0.39 12.16
C VAL A 261 26.46 0.05 12.42
N ASP A 262 26.13 -1.24 12.60
CA ASP A 262 24.78 -1.64 12.98
C ASP A 262 24.39 -1.06 14.35
N ALA A 263 23.12 -0.70 14.52
CA ALA A 263 22.62 -0.10 15.76
C ALA A 263 22.46 -1.13 16.91
N THR A 264 22.47 -2.42 16.60
CA THR A 264 22.25 -3.52 17.55
C THR A 264 23.35 -4.56 17.43
N ASP A 265 23.60 -5.29 18.52
CA ASP A 265 24.59 -6.37 18.58
C ASP A 265 24.05 -7.70 18.01
N ASP A 266 24.94 -8.69 17.89
CA ASP A 266 24.65 -10.08 17.51
C ASP A 266 23.98 -10.90 18.63
N GLY A 267 23.55 -10.25 19.71
CA GLY A 267 23.06 -10.87 20.94
C GLY A 267 24.15 -11.42 21.85
N LYS A 268 25.44 -11.23 21.50
CA LYS A 268 26.62 -11.62 22.30
C LYS A 268 27.52 -10.43 22.59
N GLY A 269 27.04 -9.20 22.38
CA GLY A 269 27.78 -7.97 22.64
C GLY A 269 28.72 -7.54 21.52
N LYS A 270 28.65 -8.14 20.32
CA LYS A 270 29.43 -7.71 19.15
C LYS A 270 28.56 -6.98 18.13
N PHE A 271 29.06 -5.87 17.61
CA PHE A 271 28.41 -5.05 16.61
C PHE A 271 29.02 -5.31 15.23
N ARG A 272 28.17 -5.37 14.20
CA ARG A 272 28.63 -5.50 12.83
C ARG A 272 29.05 -4.14 12.28
N VAL A 273 30.26 -4.08 11.76
CA VAL A 273 30.84 -2.92 11.10
C VAL A 273 31.06 -3.26 9.63
N VAL A 274 30.51 -2.45 8.73
CA VAL A 274 30.66 -2.63 7.29
C VAL A 274 31.75 -1.70 6.77
N VAL A 275 32.73 -2.30 6.11
CA VAL A 275 33.93 -1.63 5.63
C VAL A 275 33.90 -1.59 4.10
N ALA A 276 34.07 -0.39 3.56
CA ALA A 276 34.18 -0.14 2.12
C ALA A 276 35.66 -0.06 1.70
N PRO A 277 35.99 -0.37 0.43
CA PRO A 277 37.34 -0.18 -0.08
C PRO A 277 37.70 1.31 -0.05
N GLN A 278 38.88 1.61 0.49
CA GLN A 278 39.49 2.94 0.48
C GLN A 278 40.80 2.84 -0.32
N GLU A 279 41.01 3.75 -1.27
CA GLU A 279 42.25 3.78 -2.05
C GLU A 279 43.44 4.00 -1.10
N ASP A 280 44.36 3.04 -1.05
CA ASP A 280 45.58 3.15 -0.25
C ASP A 280 46.75 3.55 -1.14
N VAL A 281 47.57 4.50 -0.68
CA VAL A 281 48.70 5.03 -1.45
C VAL A 281 49.99 4.68 -0.73
N VAL A 282 50.74 3.72 -1.27
CA VAL A 282 51.98 3.23 -0.66
C VAL A 282 53.18 3.72 -1.46
N ASP A 283 54.14 4.34 -0.78
CA ASP A 283 55.44 4.67 -1.36
C ASP A 283 56.28 3.40 -1.46
N ARG A 284 56.65 3.03 -2.70
CA ARG A 284 57.41 1.82 -3.02
C ARG A 284 58.81 1.80 -2.40
N ARG A 285 59.35 2.95 -1.96
CA ARG A 285 60.75 3.14 -1.52
C ARG A 285 61.81 2.66 -2.53
N ASP A 286 61.40 2.41 -3.77
CA ASP A 286 62.23 1.96 -4.90
C ASP A 286 62.59 3.11 -5.85
N GLY A 287 62.18 4.34 -5.53
CA GLY A 287 62.40 5.55 -6.33
C GLY A 287 61.38 5.78 -7.45
N ASN A 288 60.39 4.91 -7.66
CA ASN A 288 59.41 5.00 -8.76
C ASN A 288 58.08 5.64 -8.36
N GLY A 289 58.02 6.32 -7.22
CA GLY A 289 56.86 7.07 -6.75
C GLY A 289 55.76 6.22 -6.09
N PRO A 290 54.69 6.87 -5.58
CA PRO A 290 53.64 6.21 -4.82
C PRO A 290 52.71 5.40 -5.74
N VAL A 291 52.22 4.26 -5.25
CA VAL A 291 51.28 3.40 -5.98
C VAL A 291 49.99 3.19 -5.22
N LYS A 292 48.89 3.28 -5.97
CA LYS A 292 47.54 2.98 -5.49
C LYS A 292 47.34 1.47 -5.36
N VAL A 293 46.96 1.04 -4.17
CA VAL A 293 46.63 -0.34 -3.85
C VAL A 293 45.11 -0.42 -3.62
N ALA A 294 44.43 -1.10 -4.54
CA ALA A 294 43.03 -1.46 -4.37
C ALA A 294 42.91 -2.87 -3.78
N TRP A 295 41.71 -3.24 -3.30
CA TRP A 295 41.42 -4.61 -2.90
C TRP A 295 41.64 -5.57 -4.08
N PRO A 296 41.97 -6.86 -3.81
CA PRO A 296 42.11 -7.86 -4.86
C PRO A 296 40.86 -7.93 -5.74
N ALA A 297 41.03 -8.18 -7.04
CA ALA A 297 39.91 -8.26 -7.97
C ALA A 297 38.85 -9.29 -7.52
N GLY A 298 37.59 -8.87 -7.51
CA GLY A 298 36.47 -9.58 -6.90
C GLY A 298 36.16 -10.96 -7.50
N ASP A 299 36.47 -11.18 -8.76
CA ASP A 299 36.00 -12.38 -9.48
C ASP A 299 36.84 -13.63 -9.22
N ARG A 300 38.13 -13.46 -8.86
CA ARG A 300 39.05 -14.58 -8.68
C ARG A 300 39.51 -14.77 -7.23
N TRP A 301 39.69 -13.70 -6.48
CA TRP A 301 40.31 -13.75 -5.15
C TRP A 301 39.39 -13.29 -4.02
N LEU A 302 38.51 -12.32 -4.27
CA LEU A 302 37.60 -11.77 -3.25
C LEU A 302 36.15 -12.26 -3.46
N ARG A 303 35.95 -13.58 -3.41
CA ARG A 303 34.61 -14.18 -3.52
C ARG A 303 33.76 -13.77 -2.31
N GLN A 304 32.45 -13.66 -2.52
CA GLN A 304 31.54 -13.43 -1.39
C GLN A 304 31.63 -14.58 -0.40
N GLY A 305 31.79 -14.26 0.89
CA GLY A 305 32.01 -15.23 1.96
C GLY A 305 33.49 -15.53 2.28
N VAL A 306 34.46 -14.91 1.58
CA VAL A 306 35.87 -14.96 2.00
C VAL A 306 36.02 -14.29 3.35
N LEU A 307 36.73 -14.95 4.28
CA LEU A 307 36.99 -14.42 5.60
C LEU A 307 38.05 -13.32 5.56
N THR A 308 37.91 -12.37 6.48
CA THR A 308 38.81 -11.23 6.61
C THR A 308 39.05 -10.91 8.08
N ASN A 309 40.27 -10.52 8.40
CA ASN A 309 40.59 -9.93 9.70
C ASN A 309 40.94 -8.47 9.48
N GLY A 310 40.44 -7.59 10.35
CA GLY A 310 40.68 -6.16 10.22
C GLY A 310 40.94 -5.45 11.53
N TRP A 311 41.67 -4.35 11.42
CA TRP A 311 41.98 -3.44 12.51
C TRP A 311 41.46 -2.05 12.14
N ILE A 312 40.62 -1.50 13.01
CA ILE A 312 40.08 -0.15 12.85
C ILE A 312 41.01 0.80 13.60
N LEU A 313 41.54 1.79 12.91
CA LEU A 313 42.38 2.80 13.50
C LEU A 313 41.50 3.84 14.20
N LEU A 314 41.70 3.98 15.50
CA LEU A 314 41.15 5.05 16.30
C LEU A 314 42.01 6.33 16.16
N ASP A 315 41.58 7.43 16.77
CA ASP A 315 42.30 8.71 16.72
C ASP A 315 43.75 8.55 17.24
N GLU A 316 44.69 9.29 16.65
CA GLU A 316 46.09 9.31 17.10
C GLU A 316 46.22 10.09 18.42
N VAL A 317 46.82 9.45 19.42
CA VAL A 317 46.96 10.01 20.76
C VAL A 317 48.42 9.91 21.21
N PRO A 318 48.97 10.90 21.94
CA PRO A 318 50.34 10.82 22.45
C PRO A 318 50.56 9.57 23.31
N LEU A 319 51.69 8.88 23.10
CA LEU A 319 52.06 7.64 23.79
C LEU A 319 51.91 7.70 25.31
N TRP A 320 52.27 8.83 25.94
CA TRP A 320 52.15 9.00 27.39
C TRP A 320 50.70 8.98 27.88
N PHE A 321 49.76 9.47 27.06
CA PHE A 321 48.34 9.50 27.41
C PHE A 321 47.72 8.11 27.27
N GLU A 322 48.06 7.37 26.20
CA GLU A 322 47.62 5.97 26.05
C GLU A 322 48.16 5.09 27.18
N LEU A 323 49.41 5.27 27.57
CA LEU A 323 50.01 4.53 28.69
C LEU A 323 49.33 4.87 30.02
N TRP A 324 49.06 6.16 30.28
CA TRP A 324 48.32 6.61 31.47
C TRP A 324 46.88 6.06 31.47
N ARG A 325 46.19 6.09 30.32
CA ARG A 325 44.81 5.61 30.16
C ARG A 325 44.71 4.11 30.43
N GLN A 326 45.61 3.31 29.85
CA GLN A 326 45.65 1.86 30.05
C GLN A 326 45.94 1.48 31.51
N ILE A 327 46.85 2.18 32.18
CA ILE A 327 47.16 1.94 33.60
C ILE A 327 45.94 2.21 34.51
N ASN A 328 45.09 3.17 34.14
CA ASN A 328 43.90 3.53 34.90
C ASN A 328 42.63 2.79 34.45
N GLY A 329 42.72 1.90 33.47
CA GLY A 329 41.59 1.09 32.99
C GLY A 329 40.48 1.90 32.32
N PHE A 330 40.76 3.11 31.84
CA PHE A 330 39.76 3.93 31.13
C PHE A 330 39.55 3.41 29.69
N PRO A 331 38.31 3.40 29.17
CA PRO A 331 38.05 3.07 27.77
C PRO A 331 38.75 4.08 26.85
N ALA A 332 39.04 3.68 25.60
CA ALA A 332 39.62 4.60 24.64
C ALA A 332 38.63 5.77 24.41
N ILE A 333 39.13 6.99 24.22
CA ILE A 333 38.29 8.19 24.19
C ILE A 333 38.15 8.63 22.74
N GLY A 334 36.91 8.69 22.24
CA GLY A 334 36.59 9.36 20.99
C GLY A 334 36.61 10.86 21.23
N THR A 335 37.41 11.61 20.47
CA THR A 335 37.51 13.06 20.63
C THR A 335 36.20 13.75 20.22
N GLY A 336 35.33 13.98 21.20
CA GLY A 336 34.04 14.65 21.03
C GLY A 336 33.80 15.85 21.96
N LEU A 337 34.77 16.24 22.80
CA LEU A 337 34.64 17.40 23.68
C LEU A 337 35.67 18.46 23.28
N LYS A 338 35.22 19.45 22.49
CA LYS A 338 35.91 20.73 22.35
C LYS A 338 35.88 21.43 23.70
N GLU A 339 37.04 21.65 24.32
CA GLU A 339 37.16 22.59 25.43
C GLU A 339 36.96 24.02 24.91
N GLU A 340 35.84 24.65 25.25
CA GLU A 340 35.69 26.11 25.14
C GLU A 340 36.49 26.77 26.26
N THR A 341 37.55 27.48 25.89
CA THR A 341 38.32 28.33 26.81
C THR A 341 37.52 29.58 27.16
N ALA A 342 36.94 29.60 28.36
CA ALA A 342 36.30 30.77 28.93
C ALA A 342 37.34 31.88 29.21
N THR A 343 37.30 32.95 28.41
CA THR A 343 38.06 34.18 28.66
C THR A 343 37.35 35.03 29.72
N MET A 344 37.87 35.02 30.95
CA MET A 344 37.47 36.01 31.97
C MET A 344 38.05 37.39 31.63
N LYS A 345 37.18 38.35 31.30
CA LYS A 345 37.48 39.79 31.36
C LYS A 345 37.67 40.20 32.82
N LYS A 346 38.83 40.78 33.16
CA LYS A 346 38.98 41.66 34.32
C LYS A 346 38.88 43.12 33.89
N LYS A 347 38.27 43.93 34.77
CA LYS A 347 38.11 45.38 34.71
C LYS A 347 39.41 46.11 34.42
#